data_AF-A0A967HCB3-F1
#
_entry.id   AF-A0A967HCB3-F1
#
_cell.length_a   1.000
_cell.length_b   1.000
_cell.length_c   1.000
_cell.angle_alpha   90.00
_cell.angle_beta   90.00
_cell.angle_gamma   90.00
#
_symmetry.space_group_name_H-M   'P 1'
#
loop_
_entity.id
_entity.type
_entity.pdbx_description
1 polymer ?
#
loop_
_entity_poly.entity_id
_entity_poly.type
_entity_poly.pdbx_seq_one_letter_code
_entity_poly.pdbx_strand_id
1 'polypeptide(L)'
;GVHDRRLVAFSLEGTAELPPQPPPEIPEPIESDFEVDAEQVPAGALYYGLRCGVCHGPAAVSGGLAPDLRASRVVSSLERFAGVVRDGERSDDGMPMYADITYDELVALQHY
;
A
#
# COMPACT_ATOMS: atom_id res chain seq x y z
N GLY A 1 -10.32 1.45 6.64
CA GLY A 1 -9.57 2.34 7.54
C GLY A 1 -10.39 2.57 8.80
N VAL A 2 -9.74 3.00 9.88
CA VAL A 2 -10.39 3.25 11.18
C VAL A 2 -11.22 4.54 11.25
N HIS A 3 -11.19 5.36 10.20
CA HIS A 3 -11.93 6.61 10.08
C HIS A 3 -13.13 6.48 9.12
N ASP A 4 -14.24 7.08 9.48
CA ASP A 4 -15.46 7.15 8.70
C ASP A 4 -15.36 8.23 7.62
N ARG A 5 -15.79 7.90 6.40
CA ARG A 5 -16.03 8.91 5.36
C ARG A 5 -17.29 9.69 5.71
N ARG A 6 -17.20 11.03 5.73
CA ARG A 6 -18.28 11.91 6.18
C ARG A 6 -18.68 12.93 5.12
N LEU A 7 -19.98 13.13 4.97
CA LEU A 7 -20.54 14.33 4.36
C LEU A 7 -20.72 15.38 5.45
N VAL A 8 -20.03 16.51 5.33
CA VAL A 8 -20.16 17.64 6.26
C VAL A 8 -20.83 18.80 5.53
N ALA A 9 -21.94 19.29 6.07
CA ALA A 9 -22.69 20.41 5.54
C ALA A 9 -22.67 21.58 6.53
N PHE A 10 -22.56 22.81 6.01
CA PHE A 10 -22.41 24.02 6.81
C PHE A 10 -23.59 24.97 6.60
N SER A 11 -23.91 25.77 7.61
CA SER A 11 -24.84 26.90 7.52
C SER A 11 -24.31 28.08 8.34
N LEU A 12 -24.80 29.30 8.07
CA LEU A 12 -24.34 30.51 8.75
C LEU A 12 -24.61 30.50 10.27
N GLU A 13 -25.66 29.81 10.69
CA GLU A 13 -26.11 29.71 12.09
C GLU A 13 -25.81 28.32 12.70
N GLY A 14 -25.07 27.47 11.98
CA GLY A 14 -24.81 26.09 12.37
C GLY A 14 -23.94 25.99 13.61
N THR A 15 -24.41 25.26 14.63
CA THR A 15 -23.70 25.01 15.89
C THR A 15 -23.40 23.53 16.13
N ALA A 16 -23.57 22.69 15.10
CA ALA A 16 -23.34 21.25 15.21
C ALA A 16 -21.85 20.94 15.42
N GLU A 17 -21.56 20.13 16.43
CA GLU A 17 -20.22 19.61 16.68
C GLU A 17 -19.96 18.38 15.82
N LEU A 18 -18.76 18.31 15.22
CA LEU A 18 -18.36 17.11 14.48
C LEU A 18 -18.16 15.95 15.47
N PRO A 19 -18.78 14.77 15.22
CA PRO A 19 -18.55 13.62 16.07
C PRO A 19 -17.05 13.28 16.13
N PRO A 20 -16.52 12.82 17.27
CA PRO A 20 -15.10 12.46 17.35
C PRO A 20 -14.76 11.33 16.36
N GLN A 21 -13.49 11.24 16.00
CA GLN A 21 -12.90 10.11 15.28
C GLN A 21 -11.77 9.54 16.13
N PRO A 22 -11.43 8.25 15.95
CA PRO A 22 -10.19 7.72 16.48
C PRO A 22 -8.99 8.59 16.07
N PRO A 23 -7.89 8.56 16.84
CA PRO A 23 -6.65 9.22 16.44
C PRO A 23 -6.12 8.62 15.13
N PRO A 24 -5.25 9.34 14.39
CA PRO A 24 -4.62 8.82 13.19
C PRO A 24 -3.95 7.47 13.44
N GLU A 25 -4.22 6.50 12.58
CA GLU A 25 -3.48 5.24 12.55
C GLU A 25 -2.17 5.46 11.79
N ILE A 26 -1.05 5.36 12.50
CA ILE A 26 0.28 5.50 11.91
C ILE A 26 0.79 4.08 11.62
N PRO A 27 1.05 3.73 10.34
CA PRO A 27 1.57 2.41 10.02
C PRO A 27 2.96 2.24 10.60
N GLU A 28 3.16 1.13 11.32
CA GLU A 28 4.47 0.73 11.84
C GLU A 28 5.13 -0.23 10.85
N PRO A 29 6.31 0.13 10.29
CA PRO A 29 7.07 -0.79 9.45
C PRO A 29 7.37 -2.10 10.18
N ILE A 30 7.27 -3.22 9.47
CA ILE A 30 7.66 -4.51 10.02
C ILE A 30 9.17 -4.65 10.06
N GLU A 31 9.68 -5.26 11.13
CA GLU A 31 11.01 -5.82 11.15
C GLU A 31 11.04 -7.11 10.31
N SER A 32 12.07 -7.27 9.50
CA SER A 32 12.28 -8.42 8.62
C SER A 32 13.74 -8.86 8.65
N ASP A 33 13.98 -10.16 8.63
CA ASP A 33 15.29 -10.78 8.44
C ASP A 33 15.62 -11.03 6.96
N PHE A 34 14.75 -10.57 6.06
CA PHE A 34 14.94 -10.69 4.62
C PHE A 34 16.20 -9.94 4.16
N GLU A 35 17.13 -10.67 3.55
CA GLU A 35 18.34 -10.08 2.96
C GLU A 35 18.03 -9.49 1.59
N VAL A 36 18.24 -8.17 1.47
CA VAL A 36 18.02 -7.45 0.21
C VAL A 36 19.17 -7.68 -0.75
N ASP A 37 18.86 -8.17 -1.94
CA ASP A 37 19.78 -8.17 -3.07
C ASP A 37 19.85 -6.76 -3.68
N ALA A 38 20.99 -6.09 -3.47
CA ALA A 38 21.22 -4.73 -3.95
C ALA A 38 21.16 -4.61 -5.49
N GLU A 39 21.38 -5.69 -6.24
CA GLU A 39 21.29 -5.67 -7.70
C GLU A 39 19.83 -5.57 -8.18
N GLN A 40 18.87 -6.02 -7.37
CA GLN A 40 17.44 -6.00 -7.68
C GLN A 40 16.77 -4.66 -7.37
N VAL A 41 17.28 -3.94 -6.37
CA VAL A 41 16.68 -2.68 -5.86
C VAL A 41 16.40 -1.64 -6.96
N PRO A 42 17.31 -1.34 -7.91
CA PRO A 42 17.04 -0.32 -8.93
C PRO A 42 15.89 -0.69 -9.86
N ALA A 43 15.78 -1.98 -10.23
CA ALA A 43 14.69 -2.46 -11.07
C ALA A 43 13.36 -2.42 -10.30
N GLY A 44 13.35 -2.91 -9.05
CA GLY A 44 12.19 -2.86 -8.17
C GLY A 44 11.69 -1.44 -7.95
N ALA A 45 12.59 -0.49 -7.68
CA ALA A 45 12.27 0.93 -7.51
C ALA A 45 11.57 1.52 -8.74
N LEU A 46 12.04 1.17 -9.94
CA LEU A 46 11.45 1.61 -11.19
C LEU A 46 10.03 1.06 -11.36
N TYR A 47 9.85 -0.26 -11.20
CA TYR A 47 8.53 -0.90 -11.33
C TYR A 47 7.55 -0.37 -10.29
N TYR A 48 8.00 -0.22 -9.04
CA TYR A 48 7.21 0.35 -7.96
C TYR A 48 6.76 1.77 -8.30
N GLY A 49 7.69 2.63 -8.72
CA GLY A 49 7.39 4.02 -9.07
C GLY A 49 6.38 4.14 -10.22
N LEU A 50 6.45 3.25 -11.21
CA LEU A 50 5.57 3.26 -12.37
C LEU A 50 4.17 2.70 -12.10
N ARG A 51 4.05 1.67 -11.25
CA ARG A 51 2.80 0.91 -11.11
C ARG A 51 2.14 1.04 -9.73
N CYS A 52 2.92 1.21 -8.66
CA CYS A 52 2.46 1.06 -7.27
C CYS A 52 2.42 2.39 -6.50
N GLY A 53 3.41 3.25 -6.73
CA GLY A 53 3.67 4.45 -5.92
C GLY A 53 2.56 5.50 -5.94
N VAL A 54 1.68 5.49 -6.95
CA VAL A 54 0.52 6.39 -7.00
C VAL A 54 -0.51 6.10 -5.89
N CYS A 55 -0.65 4.82 -5.50
CA CYS A 55 -1.59 4.40 -4.46
C CYS A 55 -0.88 4.20 -3.12
N HIS A 56 0.29 3.53 -3.16
CA HIS A 56 1.06 3.15 -1.97
C HIS A 56 2.08 4.22 -1.53
N GLY A 57 2.16 5.34 -2.26
CA GLY A 57 3.00 6.50 -1.95
C GLY A 57 4.45 6.37 -2.45
N PRO A 58 5.19 7.48 -2.57
CA PRO A 58 6.58 7.45 -3.00
C PRO A 58 7.45 6.70 -1.98
N ALA A 59 8.42 5.93 -2.45
CA ALA A 59 9.30 5.13 -1.59
C ALA A 59 8.58 4.21 -0.60
N ALA A 60 7.42 3.66 -0.99
CA ALA A 60 6.55 2.84 -0.13
C ALA A 60 6.02 3.54 1.12
N VAL A 61 6.12 4.87 1.21
CA VAL A 61 5.57 5.67 2.31
C VAL A 61 4.16 6.12 1.93
N SER A 62 3.15 5.41 2.44
CA SER A 62 1.77 5.71 2.06
C SER A 62 1.24 6.99 2.71
N GLY A 63 0.51 7.78 1.93
CA GLY A 63 -0.28 8.92 2.41
C GLY A 63 -1.69 8.56 2.90
N GLY A 64 -2.04 7.27 2.92
CA GLY A 64 -3.35 6.78 3.39
C GLY A 64 -4.38 6.50 2.29
N LEU A 65 -4.01 6.61 1.01
CA LEU A 65 -4.88 6.23 -0.11
C LEU A 65 -5.02 4.70 -0.21
N ALA A 66 -3.90 3.99 -0.15
CA ALA A 66 -3.81 2.54 -0.03
C ALA A 66 -2.93 2.15 1.19
N PRO A 67 -2.89 0.88 1.60
CA PRO A 67 -2.06 0.46 2.74
C PRO A 67 -0.57 0.82 2.57
N ASP A 68 0.11 1.15 3.67
CA ASP A 68 1.57 1.27 3.67
C ASP A 68 2.19 -0.13 3.57
N LEU A 69 2.93 -0.37 2.49
CA LEU A 69 3.47 -1.71 2.21
C LEU A 69 4.55 -2.12 3.22
N ARG A 70 5.22 -1.16 3.85
CA ARG A 70 6.27 -1.43 4.86
C ARG A 70 5.67 -2.03 6.12
N ALA A 71 4.38 -1.82 6.38
CA ALA A 71 3.65 -2.43 7.49
C ALA A 71 3.03 -3.80 7.13
N SER A 72 3.24 -4.31 5.91
CA SER A 72 2.62 -5.55 5.42
C SER A 72 3.58 -6.73 5.44
N ARG A 73 3.14 -7.87 5.99
CA ARG A 73 3.86 -9.16 5.90
C ARG A 73 3.64 -9.90 4.58
N VAL A 74 2.83 -9.36 3.66
CA VAL A 74 2.59 -10.01 2.36
C VAL A 74 3.89 -10.08 1.55
N VAL A 75 4.69 -9.01 1.58
CA VAL A 75 5.93 -8.92 0.80
C VAL A 75 7.00 -9.91 1.27
N SER A 76 6.94 -10.41 2.50
CA SER A 76 7.94 -11.38 3.00
C SER A 76 7.78 -12.80 2.42
N SER A 77 6.75 -13.04 1.62
CA SER A 77 6.52 -14.31 0.95
C SER A 77 6.18 -14.05 -0.52
N LEU A 78 7.06 -14.45 -1.42
CA LEU A 78 6.89 -14.19 -2.85
C LEU A 78 5.61 -14.82 -3.41
N GLU A 79 5.21 -15.97 -2.89
CA GLU A 79 3.92 -16.61 -3.22
C GLU A 79 2.72 -15.74 -2.83
N ARG A 80 2.67 -15.25 -1.58
CA ARG A 80 1.60 -14.35 -1.13
C ARG A 80 1.62 -13.03 -1.87
N PHE A 81 2.81 -12.51 -2.15
CA PHE A 81 2.97 -11.29 -2.92
C PHE A 81 2.47 -11.45 -4.35
N ALA A 82 2.76 -12.58 -5.00
CA ALA A 82 2.21 -12.92 -6.30
C ALA A 82 0.68 -13.07 -6.26
N GLY A 83 0.12 -13.70 -5.22
CA GLY A 83 -1.32 -13.83 -5.01
C GLY A 83 -2.02 -12.46 -5.03
N VAL A 84 -1.47 -11.49 -4.31
CA VAL A 84 -2.03 -10.13 -4.24
C VAL A 84 -1.79 -9.33 -5.52
N VAL A 85 -0.55 -9.31 -6.04
CA VAL A 85 -0.15 -8.41 -7.14
C VAL A 85 -0.53 -8.97 -8.50
N ARG A 86 -0.26 -10.24 -8.75
CA ARG A 86 -0.45 -10.88 -10.06
C ARG A 86 -1.77 -11.62 -10.18
N ASP A 87 -2.19 -12.31 -9.12
CA ASP A 87 -3.31 -13.25 -9.19
C ASP A 87 -4.64 -12.62 -8.69
N GLY A 88 -4.59 -11.37 -8.21
CA GLY A 88 -5.78 -10.53 -7.98
C GLY A 88 -6.56 -10.83 -6.71
N GLU A 89 -5.94 -11.44 -5.69
CA GLU A 89 -6.62 -11.78 -4.41
C GLU A 89 -7.28 -10.59 -3.70
N ARG A 90 -6.91 -9.35 -4.06
CA ARG A 90 -7.41 -8.11 -3.47
C ARG A 90 -8.17 -7.21 -4.44
N SER A 91 -8.58 -7.73 -5.59
CA SER A 91 -9.32 -6.95 -6.59
C SER A 91 -10.66 -6.42 -6.09
N ASP A 92 -11.36 -7.18 -5.24
CA ASP A 92 -12.61 -6.72 -4.60
C ASP A 92 -12.39 -5.56 -3.62
N ASP A 93 -11.18 -5.46 -3.05
CA ASP A 93 -10.76 -4.36 -2.17
C ASP A 93 -10.24 -3.14 -2.96
N GLY A 94 -10.22 -3.22 -4.30
CA GLY A 94 -9.76 -2.16 -5.19
C GLY A 94 -8.27 -2.18 -5.54
N MET A 95 -7.53 -3.23 -5.16
CA MET A 95 -6.14 -3.44 -5.61
C MET A 95 -6.13 -4.05 -7.02
N PRO A 96 -5.61 -3.35 -8.05
CA PRO A 96 -5.58 -3.87 -9.40
C PRO A 96 -4.70 -5.12 -9.51
N MET A 97 -5.14 -6.06 -10.35
CA MET A 97 -4.37 -7.23 -10.75
C MET A 97 -3.41 -6.85 -11.89
N TYR A 98 -2.14 -7.26 -11.76
CA TYR A 98 -1.12 -7.10 -12.78
C TYR A 98 -0.76 -8.47 -13.38
N ALA A 99 -1.67 -9.07 -14.13
CA ALA A 99 -1.48 -10.42 -14.68
C ALA A 99 -0.27 -10.55 -15.63
N ASP A 100 0.21 -9.43 -16.19
CA ASP A 100 1.37 -9.37 -17.07
C ASP A 100 2.71 -9.32 -16.32
N ILE A 101 2.70 -9.14 -14.99
CA ILE A 101 3.93 -9.04 -14.22
C ILE A 101 4.69 -10.37 -14.22
N THR A 102 5.96 -10.30 -14.58
CA THR A 102 6.84 -11.46 -14.63
C THR A 102 7.30 -11.88 -13.23
N TYR A 103 7.84 -13.08 -13.13
CA TYR A 103 8.44 -13.56 -11.88
C TYR A 103 9.62 -12.67 -11.44
N ASP A 104 10.49 -12.28 -12.38
CA ASP A 104 11.66 -11.45 -12.08
C ASP A 104 11.26 -10.04 -11.64
N GLU A 105 10.18 -9.47 -12.19
CA GLU A 105 9.62 -8.19 -11.73
C GLU A 105 9.03 -8.30 -10.32
N LEU A 106 8.36 -9.40 -9.97
CA LEU A 106 7.88 -9.64 -8.61
C LEU A 106 9.03 -9.78 -7.61
N VAL A 107 10.10 -10.47 -7.98
CA VAL A 107 11.33 -10.58 -7.17
C VAL A 107 11.95 -9.20 -7.00
N ALA A 108 12.15 -8.45 -8.08
CA ALA A 108 12.68 -7.10 -8.02
C ALA A 108 11.85 -6.19 -7.11
N LEU A 109 10.51 -6.24 -7.21
CA LEU A 109 9.60 -5.51 -6.33
C LEU A 109 9.71 -5.94 -4.86
N GLN A 110 9.91 -7.24 -4.58
CA GLN A 110 10.09 -7.74 -3.22
C GLN A 110 11.37 -7.20 -2.57
N HIS A 111 12.41 -6.97 -3.38
CA HIS A 111 13.70 -6.45 -2.92
C HIS A 111 13.77 -4.92 -2.81
N TYR A 112 12.76 -4.18 -3.31
CA TYR A 112 12.68 -2.73 -3.19
C TYR A 112 11.92 -2.27 -1.94
#